data_AF-A0A5C7LZE0-F1
#
_entry.id   AF-A0A5C7LZE0-F1
#
_cell.length_a   1.000
_cell.length_b   1.000
_cell.length_c   1.000
_cell.angle_alpha   90.00
_cell.angle_beta   90.00
_cell.angle_gamma   90.00
#
_symmetry.space_group_name_H-M   'P 1'
#
loop_
_entity.id
_entity.type
_entity.pdbx_description
1 polymer ?
#
loop_
_entity_poly.entity_id
_entity_poly.type
_entity_poly.pdbx_seq_one_letter_code
_entity_poly.pdbx_strand_id
1 'polypeptide(L)'
;MNEFIKERNRAFEAGDLNWARSIMPYEASDEVIEIAFHKARYECTHVSDARRLESQKWLVERNMRRMTGEWVALGDRLPGRGK
;
A
#
# COMPACT_ATOMS: atom_id res chain seq x y z
N MET A 1 -17.20 7.94 8.76
CA MET A 1 -16.12 7.40 7.91
C MET A 1 -16.74 6.98 6.59
N ASN A 2 -16.24 7.51 5.46
CA ASN A 2 -16.75 7.26 4.11
C ASN A 2 -16.72 5.74 3.79
N GLU A 3 -17.76 5.20 3.12
CA GLU A 3 -17.84 3.77 2.74
C GLU A 3 -16.64 3.33 1.91
N PHE A 4 -16.17 4.17 0.99
CA PHE A 4 -14.94 3.92 0.23
C PHE A 4 -13.72 3.68 1.14
N ILE A 5 -13.60 4.44 2.23
CA ILE A 5 -12.48 4.30 3.19
C ILE A 5 -12.57 2.96 3.92
N LYS A 6 -13.78 2.50 4.27
CA LYS A 6 -13.98 1.20 4.92
C LYS A 6 -13.59 0.06 3.98
N GLU A 7 -14.04 0.11 2.74
CA GLU A 7 -13.72 -0.88 1.72
C GLU A 7 -12.23 -0.95 1.43
N ARG A 8 -11.57 0.21 1.24
CA ARG A 8 -10.11 0.30 1.09
C ARG A 8 -9.37 -0.34 2.26
N ASN A 9 -9.73 0.01 3.50
CA ASN A 9 -9.04 -0.52 4.66
C ASN A 9 -9.21 -2.04 4.76
N ARG A 10 -10.41 -2.56 4.47
CA ARG A 10 -10.66 -4.01 4.40
C ARG A 10 -9.82 -4.67 3.31
N ALA A 11 -9.75 -4.08 2.12
CA ALA A 11 -8.94 -4.60 1.02
C ALA A 11 -7.44 -4.61 1.35
N PHE A 12 -6.94 -3.54 1.96
CA PHE A 12 -5.55 -3.46 2.42
C PHE A 12 -5.21 -4.52 3.48
N GLU A 13 -6.09 -4.72 4.45
CA GLU A 13 -5.90 -5.72 5.51
C GLU A 13 -5.97 -7.16 4.96
N ALA A 14 -6.83 -7.39 3.98
CA ALA A 14 -7.00 -8.69 3.33
C ALA A 14 -5.96 -8.99 2.25
N GLY A 15 -5.23 -7.98 1.74
CA GLY A 15 -4.37 -8.16 0.56
C GLY A 15 -5.16 -8.32 -0.74
N ASP A 16 -6.34 -7.69 -0.85
CA ASP A 16 -7.26 -7.88 -1.96
C ASP A 16 -6.88 -7.03 -3.18
N LEU A 17 -6.05 -7.62 -4.06
CA LEU A 17 -5.68 -7.00 -5.34
C LEU A 17 -6.84 -6.96 -6.34
N ASN A 18 -7.88 -7.79 -6.20
CA ASN A 18 -9.05 -7.72 -7.08
C ASN A 18 -9.88 -6.48 -6.80
N TRP A 19 -10.01 -6.11 -5.53
CA TRP A 19 -10.57 -4.81 -5.16
C TRP A 19 -9.74 -3.67 -5.78
N ALA A 20 -8.41 -3.73 -5.70
CA ALA A 20 -7.54 -2.72 -6.30
C ALA A 20 -7.74 -2.58 -7.81
N ARG A 21 -7.90 -3.69 -8.53
CA ARG A 21 -8.27 -3.71 -9.96
C ARG A 21 -9.62 -3.04 -10.23
N SER A 22 -10.60 -3.29 -9.36
CA SER A 22 -11.96 -2.78 -9.55
C SER A 22 -12.09 -1.26 -9.38
N ILE A 23 -11.18 -0.63 -8.64
CA ILE A 23 -11.23 0.81 -8.33
C ILE A 23 -10.27 1.67 -9.17
N MET A 24 -9.34 1.06 -9.89
CA MET A 24 -8.41 1.77 -10.77
C MET A 24 -9.08 2.00 -12.13
N PRO A 25 -9.11 3.24 -12.67
CA PRO A 25 -9.62 3.49 -14.01
C PRO A 25 -8.74 2.80 -15.08
N TYR A 26 -9.35 2.51 -16.24
CA TYR A 26 -8.85 1.63 -17.30
C TYR A 26 -7.36 1.76 -17.69
N GLU A 27 -6.79 0.63 -18.15
CA GLU A 27 -5.47 0.41 -18.76
C GLU A 27 -4.22 0.34 -17.85
N ALA A 28 -4.36 0.38 -16.52
CA ALA A 28 -3.23 0.03 -15.66
C ALA A 28 -2.90 -1.47 -15.79
N SER A 29 -1.62 -1.80 -16.02
CA SER A 29 -1.17 -3.19 -15.96
C SER A 29 -1.31 -3.76 -14.55
N ASP A 30 -1.41 -5.09 -14.44
CA ASP A 30 -1.46 -5.76 -13.13
C ASP A 30 -0.29 -5.36 -12.22
N GLU A 31 0.90 -5.20 -12.80
CA GLU A 31 2.09 -4.76 -12.08
C GLU A 31 1.94 -3.35 -11.51
N VAL A 32 1.41 -2.40 -12.31
CA VAL A 32 1.17 -1.02 -11.85
C VAL A 32 0.13 -1.00 -10.73
N ILE A 33 -0.91 -1.84 -10.82
CA ILE A 33 -1.96 -1.96 -9.80
C ILE A 33 -1.35 -2.52 -8.49
N GLU A 34 -0.54 -3.57 -8.57
CA GLU A 34 0.10 -4.17 -7.40
C GLU A 34 1.09 -3.20 -6.73
N ILE A 35 1.90 -2.47 -7.53
CA ILE A 35 2.78 -1.42 -7.01
C ILE A 35 1.97 -0.33 -6.29
N ALA A 36 0.91 0.18 -6.92
CA ALA A 36 0.06 1.21 -6.34
C ALA A 36 -0.60 0.74 -5.03
N PHE A 37 -1.08 -0.50 -5.00
CA PHE A 37 -1.65 -1.13 -3.81
C PHE A 37 -0.63 -1.18 -2.67
N HIS A 38 0.58 -1.68 -2.93
CA HIS A 38 1.60 -1.81 -1.89
C HIS A 38 2.06 -0.45 -1.36
N LYS A 39 2.24 0.54 -2.24
CA LYS A 39 2.57 1.91 -1.83
C LYS A 39 1.47 2.52 -0.97
N ALA A 40 0.22 2.43 -1.41
CA ALA A 40 -0.91 2.99 -0.65
C ALA A 40 -1.08 2.30 0.71
N ARG A 41 -0.94 0.98 0.77
CA ARG A 41 -1.00 0.21 2.02
C ARG A 41 0.13 0.57 2.98
N TYR A 42 1.37 0.70 2.49
CA TYR A 42 2.53 1.09 3.31
C TYR A 42 2.30 2.43 4.03
N GLU A 43 1.73 3.42 3.34
CA GLU A 43 1.45 4.75 3.88
C GLU A 43 0.18 4.81 4.75
N CYS A 44 -0.68 3.78 4.73
CA CYS A 44 -1.99 3.83 5.38
C CYS A 44 -1.93 3.55 6.89
N THR A 45 -2.09 4.59 7.72
CA THR A 45 -2.08 4.48 9.19
C THR A 45 -3.28 3.72 9.80
N HIS A 46 -4.31 3.44 9.00
CA HIS A 46 -5.50 2.72 9.44
C HIS A 46 -5.41 1.20 9.21
N VAL A 47 -4.30 0.74 8.62
CA VAL A 47 -4.00 -0.67 8.38
C VAL A 47 -3.02 -1.15 9.46
N SER A 48 -3.07 -2.45 9.79
CA SER A 48 -2.16 -3.02 10.78
C SER A 48 -0.69 -2.84 10.39
N ASP A 49 0.18 -2.57 11.37
CA ASP A 49 1.62 -2.39 11.12
C ASP A 49 2.23 -3.63 10.45
N ALA A 50 1.73 -4.83 10.74
CA ALA A 50 2.15 -6.07 10.08
C ALA A 50 1.95 -6.01 8.56
N ARG A 51 0.76 -5.64 8.09
CA ARG A 51 0.46 -5.52 6.64
C ARG A 51 1.25 -4.40 5.97
N ARG A 52 1.54 -3.35 6.72
CA ARG A 52 2.37 -2.24 6.24
C ARG A 52 3.83 -2.66 6.08
N LEU A 53 4.37 -3.43 7.03
CA LEU A 53 5.72 -4.03 6.94
C LEU A 53 5.81 -5.08 5.82
N GLU A 54 4.76 -5.85 5.58
CA GLU A 54 4.69 -6.73 4.39
C GLU A 54 4.82 -5.93 3.09
N SER A 55 4.10 -4.80 2.97
CA SER A 55 4.29 -3.89 1.83
C SER A 55 5.69 -3.28 1.78
N GLN A 56 6.27 -2.90 2.91
CA GLN A 56 7.64 -2.38 2.96
C GLN A 56 8.61 -3.39 2.35
N LYS A 57 8.56 -4.65 2.80
CA LYS A 57 9.40 -5.72 2.28
C LYS A 57 9.22 -5.91 0.78
N TRP A 58 7.97 -6.01 0.32
CA TRP A 58 7.65 -6.19 -1.10
C TRP A 58 8.19 -5.04 -1.97
N LEU A 59 8.07 -3.79 -1.50
CA LEU A 59 8.56 -2.59 -2.19
C LEU A 59 10.09 -2.55 -2.24
N VAL A 60 10.77 -2.93 -1.16
CA VAL A 60 12.24 -2.99 -1.12
C VAL A 60 12.78 -4.04 -2.09
N GLU A 61 12.19 -5.24 -2.10
CA GLU A 61 12.59 -6.34 -3.00
C GLU A 61 12.48 -5.96 -4.49
N ARG A 62 11.63 -4.97 -4.82
CA ARG A 62 11.42 -4.47 -6.18
C ARG A 62 12.05 -3.11 -6.44
N ASN A 63 12.89 -2.63 -5.53
CA ASN A 63 13.55 -1.33 -5.63
C ASN A 63 12.54 -0.20 -5.92
N MET A 64 11.49 -0.11 -5.10
CA MET A 64 10.42 0.87 -5.25
C MET A 64 10.58 2.06 -4.31
N ARG A 65 10.09 3.21 -4.77
CA ARG A 65 9.99 4.46 -3.99
C ARG A 65 8.61 4.62 -3.37
N ARG A 66 8.53 5.36 -2.27
CA ARG A 66 7.30 5.84 -1.63
C ARG A 66 6.46 6.68 -2.60
N MET A 67 5.22 6.98 -2.20
CA MET A 67 4.39 7.96 -2.91
C MET A 67 5.01 9.37 -2.91
N THR A 68 5.82 9.68 -1.89
CA THR A 68 6.56 10.94 -1.74
C THR A 68 7.83 11.03 -2.60
N GLY A 69 8.24 9.93 -3.24
CA GLY A 69 9.44 9.86 -4.08
C GLY A 69 10.73 9.42 -3.37
N GLU A 70 10.71 9.27 -2.05
CA GLU A 70 11.84 8.72 -1.27
C GLU A 70 11.96 7.21 -1.47
N TRP A 71 13.16 6.65 -1.34
CA TRP A 71 13.36 5.20 -1.36
C TRP A 71 12.71 4.54 -0.14
N VAL A 72 12.15 3.35 -0.32
CA VAL A 72 11.72 2.50 0.79
C VAL A 72 12.93 1.71 1.25
N ALA A 73 13.25 1.71 2.55
CA ALA A 73 14.26 0.83 3.14
C ALA A 73 13.65 -0.09 4.19
N LEU A 74 14.23 -1.29 4.34
CA LEU A 74 13.87 -2.20 5.42
C LEU A 74 14.31 -1.63 6.77
N GLY A 75 13.44 -1.77 7.77
CA GLY A 75 13.72 -1.25 9.11
C GLY A 75 13.45 0.24 9.29
N ASP A 76 13.09 0.96 8.21
CA ASP A 76 12.55 2.30 8.33
C ASP A 76 11.27 2.29 9.18
N ARG A 77 11.07 3.38 9.93
CA ARG A 77 9.83 3.59 10.66
C ARG A 77 8.67 3.67 9.67
N LEU A 78 7.57 3.02 10.01
CA LEU A 78 6.35 3.12 9.24
C LEU A 78 5.86 4.58 9.17
N PRO A 79 5.45 5.06 7.99
CA PRO A 79 4.95 6.42 7.80
C PRO A 79 3.81 6.81 8.77
N GLY A 80 3.73 8.08 9.15
CA GLY A 80 2.61 8.59 9.95
C GLY A 80 2.53 8.07 11.40
N ARG A 81 3.50 7.28 11.86
CA ARG A 81 3.74 7.05 13.30
C ARG A 81 4.64 8.19 13.80
N GLY A 82 4.11 9.03 14.70
CA GLY A 82 4.87 10.09 15.37
C GLY A 82 6.02 9.53 16.22
N LYS A 83 6.91 10.42 16.68
CA LYS A 83 7.97 10.09 17.64
C LYS A 83 7.41 9.54 18.95
#